data_AF-A0A2N2S546-F1
#
_entry.id   AF-A0A2N2S546-F1
#
_cell.length_a   1.000
_cell.length_b   1.000
_cell.length_c   1.000
_cell.angle_alpha   90.00
_cell.angle_beta   90.00
_cell.angle_gamma   90.00
#
_symmetry.space_group_name_H-M   'P 1'
#
loop_
_entity.id
_entity.type
_entity.pdbx_description
1 polymer ?
#
loop_
_entity_poly.entity_id
_entity_poly.type
_entity_poly.pdbx_seq_one_letter_code
_entity_poly.pdbx_strand_id
1 'polypeptide(L)' 'AQQELASTFQIRSIPTIAVIRDNIMVFRESGALPASSLQQVIEGVRGLDMEQVRAEIASQQDGAQPG' A
#
# COMPACT_ATOMS: atom_id res chain seq x y z
N ALA A 1 1.91 11.00 -28.07
CA ALA A 1 3.03 10.33 -27.35
C ALA A 1 2.61 9.68 -26.01
N GLN A 2 1.33 9.37 -25.76
CA GLN A 2 0.87 8.69 -24.52
C GLN A 2 0.17 7.34 -24.76
N GLN A 3 -0.05 6.94 -26.02
CA GLN A 3 -0.72 5.68 -26.37
C GLN A 3 0.22 4.47 -26.34
N GLU A 4 1.49 4.66 -26.68
CA GLU A 4 2.47 3.56 -26.83
C GLU A 4 2.86 2.93 -25.48
N LEU A 5 2.89 3.73 -24.40
CA LEU A 5 3.18 3.25 -23.03
C LEU A 5 1.99 2.49 -22.41
N ALA A 6 0.76 2.82 -22.80
CA ALA A 6 -0.45 2.21 -22.26
C ALA A 6 -0.69 0.78 -22.77
N SER A 7 -0.29 0.49 -24.03
CA SER A 7 -0.44 -0.83 -24.65
C SER A 7 0.52 -1.88 -24.10
N THR A 8 1.72 -1.47 -23.65
CA THR A 8 2.77 -2.40 -23.19
C THR A 8 2.55 -2.89 -21.75
N PHE A 9 1.92 -2.08 -20.90
CA PHE A 9 1.79 -2.38 -19.47
C PHE A 9 0.39 -2.86 -19.04
N GLN A 10 -0.55 -3.05 -19.98
CA GLN A 10 -1.89 -3.57 -19.69
C GLN A 10 -2.59 -2.81 -18.53
N ILE A 11 -2.34 -1.51 -18.44
CA ILE A 11 -2.72 -0.70 -17.29
C ILE A 11 -4.21 -0.39 -17.33
N ARG A 12 -5.00 -1.14 -16.57
CA ARG A 12 -6.44 -0.88 -16.35
C ARG A 12 -6.72 -0.08 -15.07
N SER A 13 -5.79 -0.02 -14.14
CA SER A 13 -5.92 0.76 -12.90
C SER A 13 -4.57 1.30 -12.46
N ILE A 14 -4.12 2.38 -13.10
CA ILE A 14 -3.13 3.27 -12.51
C ILE A 14 -3.91 4.37 -11.78
N PRO A 15 -3.52 4.73 -10.55
CA PRO A 15 -2.35 4.30 -9.78
C PRO A 15 -2.65 3.27 -8.65
N THR A 16 -1.63 2.52 -8.19
CA THR A 16 -1.63 1.76 -6.93
C THR A 16 -0.72 2.47 -5.93
N ILE A 17 -1.18 2.64 -4.69
CA ILE A 17 -0.46 3.30 -3.61
C ILE A 17 -0.03 2.25 -2.59
N ALA A 18 1.26 2.19 -2.29
CA ALA A 18 1.82 1.31 -1.28
C ALA A 18 2.71 2.12 -0.33
N VAL A 19 2.64 1.81 0.97
CA VAL A 19 3.48 2.42 2.00
C VAL A 19 4.23 1.33 2.74
N ILE A 20 5.55 1.49 2.80
CA ILE A 20 6.47 0.55 3.42
C ILE A 20 7.21 1.28 4.53
N ARG A 21 7.23 0.72 5.73
CA ARG A 21 7.92 1.27 6.90
C ARG A 21 8.69 0.14 7.58
N ASP A 22 9.97 0.36 7.87
CA ASP A 22 10.85 -0.65 8.47
C ASP A 22 10.85 -2.00 7.73
N ASN A 23 10.93 -1.95 6.39
CA ASN A 23 10.83 -3.13 5.52
C ASN A 23 9.49 -3.88 5.55
N ILE A 24 8.49 -3.36 6.28
CA ILE A 24 7.15 -3.94 6.39
C ILE A 24 6.17 -3.14 5.53
N MET A 25 5.35 -3.83 4.73
CA MET A 25 4.25 -3.20 4.00
C MET A 25 3.09 -2.94 4.96
N VAL A 26 2.80 -1.66 5.21
CA VAL A 26 1.79 -1.23 6.19
C VAL A 26 0.50 -0.73 5.54
N PHE A 27 0.54 -0.38 4.25
CA PHE A 27 -0.64 0.05 3.49
C PHE A 27 -0.48 -0.32 2.02
N ARG A 28 -1.55 -0.78 1.40
CA ARG A 28 -1.63 -1.02 -0.04
C ARG A 28 -3.06 -0.81 -0.53
N GLU A 29 -3.24 0.10 -1.47
CA GLU A 29 -4.53 0.36 -2.10
C GLU A 29 -4.38 0.47 -3.61
N SER A 30 -5.26 -0.20 -4.36
CA SER A 30 -5.29 -0.13 -5.82
C SER A 30 -6.34 0.91 -6.22
N GLY A 31 -5.90 2.12 -6.59
CA GLY A 31 -6.79 3.21 -6.95
C GLY A 31 -6.16 4.59 -6.75
N ALA A 32 -6.75 5.60 -7.41
CA ALA A 32 -6.41 6.99 -7.15
C ALA A 32 -7.03 7.42 -5.82
N LEU A 33 -6.17 7.69 -4.84
CA LEU A 33 -6.60 8.21 -3.54
C LEU A 33 -6.69 9.75 -3.60
N PRO A 34 -7.80 10.38 -3.17
CA PRO A 34 -7.89 11.83 -3.12
C PRO A 34 -6.87 12.41 -2.13
N ALA A 35 -6.43 13.65 -2.37
CA ALA A 35 -5.35 14.27 -1.59
C ALA A 35 -5.60 14.26 -0.07
N SER A 36 -6.84 14.47 0.37
CA SER A 36 -7.22 14.42 1.78
C SER A 36 -7.06 13.03 2.39
N SER A 37 -7.45 11.98 1.66
CA SER A 37 -7.27 10.60 2.12
C SER A 37 -5.79 10.20 2.12
N LEU A 38 -5.00 10.70 1.16
CA LEU A 38 -3.55 10.48 1.15
C LEU A 38 -2.86 11.13 2.35
N GLN A 39 -3.26 12.36 2.71
CA GLN A 39 -2.78 13.02 3.94
C GLN A 39 -3.08 12.17 5.17
N GLN A 40 -4.29 11.62 5.29
CA GLN A 40 -4.67 10.76 6.41
C GLN A 40 -3.86 9.45 6.44
N VAL A 41 -3.59 8.82 5.30
CA VAL A 41 -2.70 7.65 5.23
C VAL A 41 -1.28 8.02 5.69
N ILE A 42 -0.77 9.17 5.27
CA ILE A 42 0.56 9.65 5.68
C ILE A 42 0.60 9.90 7.19
N GLU A 43 -0.40 10.58 7.75
CA GLU A 43 -0.48 10.84 9.20
C GLU A 43 -0.63 9.55 9.99
N GLY A 44 -1.52 8.65 9.56
CA GLY A 44 -1.71 7.33 10.18
C GLY A 44 -0.44 6.50 10.18
N VAL A 45 0.27 6.43 9.05
CA VAL A 45 1.53 5.68 8.97
C VAL A 45 2.65 6.34 9.79
N ARG A 46 2.67 7.68 9.92
CA ARG A 46 3.64 8.38 10.79
C ARG A 46 3.41 8.10 12.27
N GLY A 47 2.13 8.07 12.69
CA GLY A 47 1.72 7.77 14.07
C GLY A 47 1.68 6.28 14.40
N LEU A 48 1.86 5.40 13.41
CA LEU A 48 1.78 3.96 13.58
C LEU A 48 2.89 3.44 14.50
N ASP A 49 2.49 2.63 15.48
CA ASP A 49 3.41 1.97 16.40
C ASP A 49 3.93 0.67 15.75
N MET A 50 5.21 0.67 15.39
CA MET A 50 5.80 -0.44 14.65
C MET A 50 6.03 -1.69 15.52
N GLU A 51 6.02 -1.56 16.85
CA GLU A 51 6.11 -2.71 17.75
C GLU A 51 4.79 -3.49 17.76
N GLN A 52 3.68 -2.77 17.86
CA GLN A 52 2.34 -3.36 17.70
C GLN A 52 2.14 -3.96 16.31
N VAL A 53 2.52 -3.25 15.25
CA VAL A 53 2.40 -3.79 13.87
C VAL A 53 3.19 -5.07 13.69
N ARG A 54 4.41 -5.15 14.24
CA ARG A 54 5.21 -6.39 14.20
C ARG A 54 4.54 -7.51 14.97
N ALA A 55 3.99 -7.23 16.16
CA ALA A 55 3.25 -8.20 16.96
C ALA A 55 2.01 -8.70 16.20
N GLU A 56 1.23 -7.80 15.61
CA GLU A 56 0.05 -8.15 14.80
C GLU A 56 0.44 -8.93 13.55
N ILE A 57 1.54 -8.60 12.87
CA ILE A 57 2.01 -9.36 11.70
C ILE A 57 2.55 -10.73 12.11
N ALA A 58 3.23 -10.85 13.26
CA ALA A 58 3.61 -12.14 13.81
C ALA A 58 2.37 -12.99 14.16
N SER A 59 1.28 -12.38 14.60
CA SER A 59 -0.01 -13.04 14.81
C SER A 59 -0.78 -13.31 13.51
N GLN A 60 -0.66 -12.46 12.48
CA GLN A 60 -1.38 -12.59 11.19
C GLN A 60 -0.65 -13.44 10.16
N GLN A 61 0.65 -13.70 10.32
CA GLN A 61 1.41 -14.66 9.48
C GLN A 61 0.88 -16.11 9.59
N ASP A 62 -0.04 -16.38 10.52
CA ASP A 62 -0.81 -17.62 10.59
C ASP A 62 -2.01 -17.65 9.61
N GLY A 63 -2.35 -16.53 8.93
CA GLY A 63 -3.56 -16.39 8.11
C GLY A 63 -3.42 -15.83 6.69
N ALA A 64 -2.25 -15.33 6.27
CA ALA A 64 -2.05 -14.78 4.92
C ALA A 64 -1.55 -15.86 3.95
N GLN A 65 -2.49 -16.63 3.44
CA GLN A 65 -2.34 -17.67 2.42
C GLN A 65 -1.54 -17.17 1.18
N PRO A 66 -0.57 -17.94 0.67
CA PRO A 66 0.06 -17.69 -0.62
C PRO A 66 -0.95 -17.93 -1.74
N GLY A 67 -1.03 -17.00 -2.69
CA GLY A 67 -1.76 -17.11 -3.95
C GLY A 67 -0.98 -16.43 -5.04
#